data_AF-A0A239QRX0-F1
#
_entry.id   AF-A0A239QRX0-F1
#
_cell.length_a   1.000
_cell.length_b   1.000
_cell.length_c   1.000
_cell.angle_alpha   90.00
_cell.angle_beta   90.00
_cell.angle_gamma   90.00
#
_symmetry.space_group_name_H-M   'P 1'
#
loop_
_entity.id
_entity.type
_entity.pdbx_description
1 polymer ?
#
loop_
_entity_poly.entity_id
_entity_poly.type
_entity_poly.pdbx_seq_one_letter_code
_entity_poly.pdbx_strand_id
1 'polypeptide(L)'
;MSTDGNEELLTVSHLTGITRRSEKNVNMIESESLEGYRLVTPGDLVINTMWAWMGAFGMSPLSGVVSPAYGVYRPRDGAEIDPTYFDYLYRSRPYVMEMTRHSRGIWESRLRLYPETFLRLPIVVPPLDEQRAIGESLDEQVAKMDRLIAEAERLIELAKERRSALITAAVTGQIDVRSAS
;
A
#
# COMPACT_ATOMS: atom_id res chain seq x y z
N MET A 1 11.18 14.27 -15.42
CA MET A 1 11.33 14.67 -14.00
C MET A 1 10.53 15.93 -13.80
N SER A 2 10.11 16.23 -12.57
CA SER A 2 9.48 17.51 -12.25
C SER A 2 10.44 18.66 -12.54
N THR A 3 9.92 19.71 -13.16
CA THR A 3 10.68 20.91 -13.53
C THR A 3 10.43 22.09 -12.60
N ASP A 4 9.32 22.10 -11.87
CA ASP A 4 8.89 23.22 -11.02
C ASP A 4 8.50 22.79 -9.60
N GLY A 5 8.40 21.48 -9.34
CA GLY A 5 8.09 20.89 -8.04
C GLY A 5 6.64 21.07 -7.58
N ASN A 6 5.72 21.44 -8.48
CA ASN A 6 4.32 21.73 -8.13
C ASN A 6 3.41 20.49 -8.08
N GLU A 7 3.92 19.31 -8.43
CA GLU A 7 3.14 18.08 -8.47
C GLU A 7 2.93 17.46 -7.08
N GLU A 8 1.87 16.65 -6.94
CA GLU A 8 1.57 15.94 -5.69
C GLU A 8 2.69 14.96 -5.31
N LEU A 9 3.23 15.09 -4.10
CA LEU A 9 4.20 14.14 -3.57
C LEU A 9 3.53 12.82 -3.19
N LEU A 10 3.96 11.74 -3.82
CA LEU A 10 3.51 10.39 -3.53
C LEU A 10 4.49 9.65 -2.62
N THR A 11 3.97 8.73 -1.83
CA THR A 11 4.76 7.81 -0.98
C THR A 11 4.46 6.37 -1.34
N VAL A 12 5.45 5.50 -1.16
CA VAL A 12 5.36 4.07 -1.47
C VAL A 12 5.68 3.26 -0.21
N SER A 13 4.74 2.42 0.22
CA SER A 13 4.89 1.59 1.41
C SER A 13 4.49 0.14 1.16
N HIS A 14 5.02 -0.77 1.99
CA HIS A 14 4.65 -2.18 1.96
C HIS A 14 3.25 -2.46 2.51
N LEU A 15 2.65 -1.51 3.22
CA LEU A 15 1.33 -1.68 3.84
C LEU A 15 0.21 -1.22 2.90
N THR A 16 0.38 -0.06 2.28
CA THR A 16 -0.70 0.61 1.54
C THR A 16 -0.34 0.89 0.09
N GLY A 17 0.78 0.38 -0.42
CA GLY A 17 1.24 0.67 -1.78
C GLY A 17 1.51 2.17 -1.97
N ILE A 18 1.02 2.72 -3.08
CA ILE A 18 1.20 4.11 -3.47
C ILE A 18 0.04 4.95 -2.94
N THR A 19 0.36 5.96 -2.12
CA THR A 19 -0.63 6.91 -1.59
C THR A 19 -0.09 8.33 -1.65
N ARG A 20 -0.96 9.33 -1.50
CA ARG A 20 -0.52 10.71 -1.32
C ARG A 20 0.27 10.84 -0.03
N ARG A 21 1.34 11.63 -0.04
CA ARG A 21 2.17 11.86 1.16
C ARG A 21 1.41 12.66 2.21
N SER A 22 0.54 13.57 1.77
CA SER A 22 -0.34 14.42 2.59
C SER A 22 -1.33 13.62 3.46
N GLU A 23 -1.70 12.41 3.03
CA GLU A 23 -2.64 11.53 3.73
C GLU A 23 -1.97 10.64 4.80
N LYS A 24 -0.64 10.73 4.96
CA LYS A 24 0.14 9.82 5.82
C LYS A 24 0.94 10.59 6.86
N ASN A 25 0.88 10.11 8.10
CA ASN A 25 1.77 10.56 9.16
C ASN A 25 3.11 9.81 9.07
N VAL A 26 4.04 10.32 8.27
CA VAL A 26 5.34 9.69 8.03
C VAL A 26 6.45 10.56 8.63
N ASN A 27 7.35 9.95 9.39
CA ASN A 27 8.45 10.61 10.10
C ASN A 27 9.63 11.03 9.20
N MET A 28 9.50 10.87 7.88
CA MET A 28 10.56 11.19 6.92
C MET A 28 10.54 12.69 6.62
N ILE A 29 11.71 13.34 6.75
CA ILE A 29 11.91 14.76 6.45
C ILE A 29 11.48 15.03 5.01
N GLU A 30 10.58 16.00 4.85
CA GLU A 30 10.11 16.44 3.55
C GLU A 30 11.20 17.30 2.88
N SER A 31 11.39 17.10 1.58
CA SER A 31 12.34 17.90 0.81
C SER A 31 11.80 19.32 0.67
N GLU A 32 12.68 20.33 0.75
CA GLU A 32 12.31 21.73 0.57
C GLU A 32 11.80 22.03 -0.85
N SER A 33 12.16 21.20 -1.82
CA SER A 33 11.69 21.25 -3.21
C SER A 33 11.48 19.85 -3.78
N LEU A 34 10.48 19.72 -4.65
CA LEU A 34 10.20 18.51 -5.44
C LEU A 34 10.80 18.57 -6.85
N GLU A 35 11.51 19.65 -7.21
CA GLU A 35 12.21 19.75 -8.48
C GLU A 35 13.20 18.57 -8.65
N GLY A 36 13.23 17.97 -9.84
CA GLY A 36 14.05 16.79 -10.11
C GLY A 36 13.47 15.47 -9.62
N TYR A 37 12.32 15.46 -8.92
CA TYR A 37 11.62 14.23 -8.58
C TYR A 37 11.10 13.52 -9.84
N ARG A 38 10.89 12.20 -9.74
CA ARG A 38 10.41 11.41 -10.88
C ARG A 38 8.91 11.56 -11.01
N LEU A 39 8.47 11.88 -12.23
CA LEU A 39 7.06 11.93 -12.59
C LEU A 39 6.47 10.52 -12.62
N VAL A 40 5.29 10.39 -12.04
CA VAL A 40 4.49 9.17 -11.99
C VAL A 40 3.14 9.47 -12.61
N THR A 41 2.70 8.58 -13.50
CA THR A 41 1.36 8.58 -14.09
C THR A 41 0.59 7.32 -13.70
N PRO A 42 -0.75 7.32 -13.76
CA PRO A 42 -1.55 6.13 -13.57
C PRO A 42 -1.09 4.99 -14.48
N GLY A 43 -0.89 3.80 -13.91
CA GLY A 43 -0.34 2.63 -14.60
C GLY A 43 1.19 2.50 -14.53
N ASP A 44 1.90 3.48 -13.97
CA ASP A 44 3.33 3.33 -13.71
C ASP A 44 3.56 2.40 -12.49
N LEU A 45 4.51 1.48 -12.61
CA LEU A 45 5.02 0.71 -11.47
C LEU A 45 6.06 1.55 -10.73
N VAL A 46 5.87 1.78 -9.43
CA VAL A 46 6.84 2.50 -8.60
C VAL A 46 7.43 1.58 -7.55
N ILE A 47 8.75 1.60 -7.41
CA ILE A 47 9.48 0.72 -6.48
C ILE A 47 10.41 1.56 -5.59
N ASN A 48 10.28 1.38 -4.27
CA ASN A 48 11.30 1.83 -3.35
C ASN A 48 12.46 0.82 -3.35
N THR A 49 13.57 1.17 -4.00
CA THR A 49 14.78 0.35 -4.14
C THR A 49 15.31 -0.22 -2.82
N MET A 50 15.13 0.49 -1.70
CA MET A 50 15.61 0.07 -0.36
C MET A 50 14.66 -0.87 0.37
N TRP A 51 13.37 -0.85 0.04
CA TRP A 51 12.32 -1.61 0.73
C TRP A 51 11.53 -2.52 -0.20
N ALA A 52 12.02 -2.75 -1.43
CA ALA A 52 11.42 -3.69 -2.37
C ALA A 52 11.29 -5.10 -1.77
N TRP A 53 12.30 -5.55 -1.02
CA TRP A 53 12.30 -6.82 -0.28
C TRP A 53 11.20 -6.90 0.81
N MET A 54 10.68 -5.77 1.27
CA MET A 54 9.56 -5.71 2.20
C MET A 54 8.21 -5.58 1.49
N GLY A 55 8.16 -5.44 0.17
CA GLY A 55 6.90 -5.19 -0.55
C GLY A 55 6.63 -3.71 -0.85
N ALA A 56 7.58 -2.80 -0.67
CA ALA A 56 7.36 -1.36 -0.89
C ALA A 56 7.41 -0.97 -2.38
N PHE A 57 6.38 -1.37 -3.11
CA PHE A 57 6.12 -1.01 -4.51
C PHE A 57 4.62 -1.12 -4.79
N GLY A 58 4.19 -0.63 -5.95
CA GLY A 58 2.84 -0.83 -6.43
C GLY A 58 2.62 -0.20 -7.80
N MET A 59 1.50 -0.52 -8.43
CA MET A 59 1.01 0.16 -9.62
C MET A 59 0.33 1.46 -9.19
N SER A 60 0.68 2.58 -9.80
CA SER A 60 0.14 3.88 -9.40
C SER A 60 -1.27 4.06 -9.93
N PRO A 61 -2.28 4.38 -9.09
CA PRO A 61 -3.55 4.91 -9.56
C PRO A 61 -3.54 6.44 -9.67
N LEU A 62 -2.43 7.09 -9.27
CA LEU A 62 -2.32 8.55 -9.13
C LEU A 62 -1.28 9.13 -10.10
N SER A 63 -1.49 10.38 -10.46
CA SER A 63 -0.44 11.24 -11.01
C SER A 63 0.27 12.00 -9.89
N GLY A 64 1.58 12.16 -9.99
CA GLY A 64 2.36 12.92 -9.02
C GLY A 64 3.85 12.72 -9.20
N VAL A 65 4.59 12.90 -8.12
CA VAL A 65 6.05 12.76 -8.10
C VAL A 65 6.53 11.88 -6.95
N VAL A 66 7.64 11.18 -7.18
CA VAL A 66 8.32 10.39 -6.15
C VAL A 66 9.81 10.70 -6.11
N SER A 67 10.42 10.42 -4.96
CA SER A 67 11.85 10.63 -4.74
C SER A 67 12.69 10.07 -5.89
N PRO A 68 13.78 10.74 -6.31
CA PRO A 68 14.70 10.25 -7.33
C PRO A 68 15.29 8.86 -7.03
N ALA A 69 15.31 8.45 -5.75
CA ALA A 69 15.77 7.16 -5.27
C ALA A 69 14.83 5.98 -5.63
N TYR A 70 13.59 6.26 -6.04
CA TYR A 70 12.62 5.24 -6.42
C TYR A 70 12.77 4.89 -7.90
N GLY A 71 12.51 3.64 -8.25
CA GLY A 71 12.33 3.22 -9.64
C GLY A 71 10.92 3.56 -10.09
N VAL A 72 10.78 4.14 -11.28
CA VAL A 72 9.49 4.33 -11.96
C VAL A 72 9.59 3.62 -13.29
N TYR A 73 8.73 2.62 -13.50
CA TYR A 73 8.76 1.75 -14.65
C TYR A 73 7.43 1.83 -15.40
N ARG A 74 7.52 1.94 -16.72
CA ARG A 74 6.35 1.98 -17.60
C ARG A 74 6.22 0.69 -18.37
N PRO A 75 4.98 0.20 -18.56
CA PRO A 75 4.70 -0.82 -19.55
C PRO A 75 5.21 -0.36 -20.92
N ARG A 76 5.68 -1.31 -21.73
CA ARG A 76 6.06 -1.00 -23.11
C ARG A 76 4.81 -0.74 -23.94
N ASP A 77 4.94 0.03 -25.01
CA ASP A 77 3.84 0.25 -25.95
C ASP A 77 3.32 -1.09 -26.50
N GLY A 78 2.00 -1.24 -26.50
CA GLY A 78 1.32 -2.47 -26.92
C GLY A 78 1.37 -3.62 -25.90
N ALA A 79 1.90 -3.41 -24.70
CA ALA A 79 1.82 -4.41 -23.64
C ALA A 79 0.38 -4.56 -23.14
N GLU A 80 -0.16 -5.77 -23.21
CA GLU A 80 -1.46 -6.12 -22.66
C GLU A 80 -1.34 -6.40 -21.16
N ILE A 81 -1.48 -5.34 -20.37
CA ILE A 81 -1.35 -5.42 -18.92
C ILE A 81 -2.57 -4.86 -18.19
N ASP A 82 -2.98 -5.54 -17.13
CA ASP A 82 -3.94 -5.04 -16.16
C ASP A 82 -3.21 -4.56 -14.89
N PRO A 83 -3.25 -3.26 -14.54
CA PRO A 83 -2.54 -2.74 -13.38
C PRO A 83 -2.94 -3.41 -12.06
N THR A 84 -4.22 -3.74 -11.88
CA THR A 84 -4.70 -4.37 -10.64
C THR A 84 -4.09 -5.76 -10.46
N TYR A 85 -4.09 -6.57 -11.51
CA TYR A 85 -3.42 -7.88 -11.50
C TYR A 85 -1.94 -7.76 -11.10
N PHE A 86 -1.19 -6.86 -11.75
CA PHE A 86 0.23 -6.70 -11.47
C PHE A 86 0.48 -6.16 -10.05
N ASP A 87 -0.37 -5.26 -9.56
CA ASP A 87 -0.28 -4.75 -8.20
C ASP A 87 -0.45 -5.88 -7.16
N TYR A 88 -1.37 -6.81 -7.38
CA TYR A 88 -1.50 -8.01 -6.55
C TYR A 88 -0.36 -9.00 -6.73
N LEU A 89 0.04 -9.29 -7.97
CA LEU A 89 1.13 -10.23 -8.28
C LEU A 89 2.41 -9.82 -7.57
N TYR A 90 2.82 -8.56 -7.74
CA TYR A 90 4.07 -8.08 -7.16
C TYR A 90 4.03 -8.11 -5.64
N ARG A 91 2.88 -7.77 -5.02
CA ARG A 91 2.71 -7.76 -3.55
C ARG A 91 2.46 -9.15 -2.96
N SER A 92 2.27 -10.16 -3.80
CA SER A 92 2.09 -11.53 -3.34
C SER A 92 3.33 -12.00 -2.57
N ARG A 93 3.10 -12.77 -1.49
CA ARG A 93 4.19 -13.31 -0.67
C ARG A 93 5.25 -14.07 -1.49
N PRO A 94 4.91 -14.93 -2.47
CA PRO A 94 5.90 -15.60 -3.29
C PRO A 94 6.80 -14.62 -4.06
N TYR A 95 6.20 -13.56 -4.62
CA TYR A 95 6.97 -12.60 -5.41
C TYR A 95 7.86 -11.71 -4.53
N VAL A 96 7.34 -11.27 -3.36
CA VAL A 96 8.15 -10.57 -2.34
C VAL A 96 9.34 -11.42 -1.90
N MET A 97 9.15 -12.73 -1.69
CA MET A 97 10.25 -13.63 -1.35
C MET A 97 11.31 -13.73 -2.47
N GLU A 98 10.89 -13.75 -3.74
CA GLU A 98 11.83 -13.74 -4.86
C GLU A 98 12.63 -12.43 -4.91
N MET A 99 11.98 -11.28 -4.72
CA MET A 99 12.68 -9.99 -4.61
C MET A 99 13.65 -9.95 -3.43
N THR A 100 13.29 -10.51 -2.27
CA THR A 100 14.17 -10.61 -1.11
C THR A 100 15.40 -11.45 -1.41
N ARG A 101 15.22 -12.62 -2.04
CA ARG A 101 16.32 -13.51 -2.46
C ARG A 101 17.32 -12.82 -3.39
N HIS A 102 16.86 -11.90 -4.23
CA HIS A 102 17.70 -11.16 -5.17
C HIS A 102 18.21 -9.82 -4.65
N SER A 103 17.77 -9.40 -3.47
CA SER A 103 18.26 -8.19 -2.82
C SER A 103 19.69 -8.40 -2.28
N ARG A 104 20.48 -7.32 -2.22
CA ARG A 104 21.88 -7.33 -1.78
C ARG A 104 22.13 -6.26 -0.73
N GLY A 105 22.95 -6.56 0.27
CA GLY A 105 23.31 -5.67 1.36
C GLY A 105 24.01 -6.43 2.49
N ILE A 106 24.84 -5.73 3.26
CA ILE A 106 25.57 -6.33 4.40
C ILE A 106 24.65 -6.50 5.62
N TRP A 107 23.76 -5.53 5.83
CA TRP A 107 22.76 -5.52 6.91
C TRP A 107 21.37 -5.62 6.31
N GLU A 108 20.47 -6.35 6.96
CA GLU A 108 19.09 -6.59 6.48
C GLU A 108 18.34 -5.28 6.21
N SER A 109 18.47 -4.30 7.11
CA SER A 109 17.87 -2.96 6.96
C SER A 109 18.45 -2.12 5.80
N ARG A 110 19.51 -2.60 5.16
CA ARG A 110 20.20 -1.96 4.02
C ARG A 110 20.15 -2.81 2.76
N LEU A 111 19.34 -3.88 2.74
CA LEU A 111 19.07 -4.64 1.52
C LEU A 111 18.50 -3.72 0.44
N ARG A 112 18.97 -3.91 -0.79
CA ARG A 112 18.51 -3.18 -1.96
C ARG A 112 18.27 -4.14 -3.11
N LEU A 113 17.19 -3.93 -3.83
CA LEU A 113 16.94 -4.59 -5.11
C LEU A 113 17.34 -3.63 -6.23
N TYR A 114 18.45 -3.90 -6.88
CA TYR A 114 18.95 -3.05 -7.96
C TYR A 114 18.09 -3.17 -9.22
N PRO A 115 17.88 -2.08 -9.99
CA PRO A 115 17.03 -2.07 -11.17
C PRO A 115 17.38 -3.16 -12.19
N GLU A 116 18.66 -3.42 -12.44
CA GLU A 116 19.14 -4.40 -13.42
C GLU A 116 18.73 -5.83 -13.02
N THR A 117 18.68 -6.09 -11.71
CA THR A 117 18.23 -7.37 -11.15
C THR A 117 16.70 -7.45 -11.20
N PHE A 118 16.01 -6.40 -10.77
CA PHE A 118 14.54 -6.34 -10.79
C PHE A 118 13.99 -6.61 -12.20
N LEU A 119 14.55 -5.96 -13.22
CA LEU A 119 14.11 -6.11 -14.61
C LEU A 119 14.39 -7.49 -15.22
N ARG A 120 15.13 -8.36 -14.52
CA ARG A 120 15.40 -9.75 -14.93
C ARG A 120 14.56 -10.77 -14.16
N LEU A 121 13.80 -10.35 -13.17
CA LEU A 121 12.94 -11.25 -12.42
C LEU A 121 11.83 -11.77 -13.33
N PRO A 122 11.56 -13.08 -13.33
CA PRO A 122 10.48 -13.64 -14.12
C PRO A 122 9.14 -13.20 -13.55
N ILE A 123 8.22 -12.82 -14.43
CA ILE A 123 6.83 -12.50 -14.10
C ILE A 123 5.90 -13.43 -14.86
N VAL A 124 4.77 -13.76 -14.24
CA VAL A 124 3.68 -14.48 -14.91
C VAL A 124 2.79 -13.44 -15.58
N VAL A 125 2.54 -13.63 -16.88
CA VAL A 125 1.71 -12.72 -17.68
C VAL A 125 0.69 -13.56 -18.44
N PRO A 126 -0.48 -13.84 -17.83
CA PRO A 126 -1.56 -14.54 -18.51
C PRO A 126 -2.23 -13.63 -19.55
N PRO A 127 -3.15 -14.13 -20.40
CA PRO A 127 -3.97 -13.31 -21.28
C PRO A 127 -4.71 -12.19 -20.53
N LEU A 128 -4.96 -11.06 -21.20
CA LEU A 128 -5.50 -9.84 -20.56
C LEU A 128 -6.87 -10.05 -19.89
N ASP A 129 -7.72 -10.87 -20.48
CA ASP A 129 -9.01 -11.27 -19.91
C ASP A 129 -8.84 -12.06 -18.61
N GLU A 130 -7.86 -12.96 -18.54
CA GLU A 130 -7.53 -13.69 -17.32
C GLU A 130 -6.91 -12.76 -16.26
N GLN A 131 -6.04 -11.83 -16.65
CA GLN A 131 -5.50 -10.82 -15.73
C GLN A 131 -6.63 -10.02 -15.07
N ARG A 132 -7.58 -9.52 -15.87
CA ARG A 132 -8.75 -8.77 -15.38
C ARG A 132 -9.62 -9.62 -14.46
N ALA A 133 -9.94 -10.84 -14.85
CA ALA A 133 -10.76 -11.74 -14.03
C ALA A 133 -10.12 -12.02 -12.66
N ILE A 134 -8.79 -12.20 -12.62
CA ILE A 134 -8.06 -12.37 -11.36
C ILE A 134 -8.09 -11.09 -10.53
N GLY A 135 -7.81 -9.93 -11.15
CA GLY A 135 -7.80 -8.63 -10.48
C GLY A 135 -9.17 -8.30 -9.86
N GLU A 136 -10.24 -8.45 -10.62
CA GLU A 136 -11.62 -8.23 -10.18
C GLU A 136 -12.00 -9.15 -9.01
N SER A 137 -11.66 -10.44 -9.10
CA SER A 137 -11.95 -11.40 -8.03
C SER A 137 -11.23 -11.05 -6.72
N LEU A 138 -9.98 -10.57 -6.81
CA LEU A 138 -9.21 -10.14 -5.65
C LEU A 138 -9.78 -8.85 -5.04
N ASP A 139 -10.13 -7.87 -5.87
CA ASP A 139 -10.76 -6.63 -5.42
C ASP A 139 -12.10 -6.89 -4.71
N GLU A 140 -12.93 -7.79 -5.22
CA GLU A 140 -14.18 -8.17 -4.57
C GLU A 140 -13.95 -8.78 -3.17
N GLN A 141 -12.92 -9.62 -3.04
CA GLN A 141 -12.56 -10.24 -1.76
C GLN A 141 -12.02 -9.22 -0.77
N VAL A 142 -11.11 -8.34 -1.21
CA VAL A 142 -10.55 -7.26 -0.38
C VAL A 142 -11.66 -6.32 0.07
N ALA A 143 -12.53 -5.87 -0.84
CA ALA A 143 -13.65 -5.00 -0.50
C ALA A 143 -14.62 -5.66 0.49
N LYS A 144 -14.82 -6.98 0.41
CA LYS A 144 -15.60 -7.73 1.40
C LYS A 144 -14.92 -7.75 2.77
N MET A 145 -13.61 -7.96 2.81
CA MET A 145 -12.84 -7.92 4.06
C MET A 145 -12.89 -6.54 4.70
N ASP A 146 -12.72 -5.46 3.93
CA ASP A 146 -12.78 -4.09 4.42
C ASP A 146 -14.15 -3.77 5.03
N ARG A 147 -15.25 -4.20 4.41
CA ARG A 147 -16.60 -4.06 4.98
C ARG A 147 -16.75 -4.78 6.32
N LEU A 148 -16.19 -5.99 6.44
CA LEU A 148 -16.25 -6.76 7.70
C LEU A 148 -15.40 -6.10 8.79
N ILE A 149 -14.23 -5.54 8.45
CA ILE A 149 -13.38 -4.81 9.38
C ILE A 149 -14.12 -3.57 9.89
N ALA A 150 -14.69 -2.76 8.99
CA ALA A 150 -15.42 -1.55 9.37
C ALA A 150 -16.62 -1.84 10.28
N GLU A 151 -17.36 -2.93 10.02
CA GLU A 151 -18.47 -3.33 10.90
C GLU A 151 -17.97 -3.81 12.27
N ALA A 152 -16.87 -4.57 12.31
CA ALA A 152 -16.28 -5.01 13.58
C ALA A 152 -15.80 -3.82 14.42
N GLU A 153 -15.17 -2.81 13.81
CA GLU A 153 -14.74 -1.58 14.48
C GLU A 153 -15.95 -0.80 15.03
N ARG A 154 -17.03 -0.67 14.26
CA ARG A 154 -18.28 -0.06 14.71
C ARG A 154 -18.89 -0.79 15.90
N LEU A 155 -18.91 -2.12 15.89
CA LEU A 155 -19.41 -2.93 17.00
C LEU A 155 -18.57 -2.75 18.27
N ILE A 156 -17.25 -2.62 18.13
CA ILE A 156 -16.33 -2.33 19.23
C ILE A 156 -16.68 -0.98 19.87
N GLU A 157 -16.91 0.06 19.09
CA GLU A 157 -17.27 1.38 19.61
C GLU A 157 -18.64 1.36 20.31
N LEU A 158 -19.65 0.73 19.72
CA LEU A 158 -20.97 0.57 20.37
C LEU A 158 -20.88 -0.22 21.69
N ALA A 159 -20.03 -1.24 21.75
CA ALA A 159 -19.79 -1.99 22.98
C ALA A 159 -19.13 -1.12 24.06
N LYS A 160 -18.17 -0.26 23.68
CA LYS A 160 -17.54 0.71 24.60
C LYS A 160 -18.54 1.74 25.11
N GLU A 161 -19.36 2.31 24.23
CA GLU A 161 -20.43 3.26 24.59
C GLU A 161 -21.42 2.63 25.56
N ARG A 162 -21.92 1.43 25.25
CA ARG A 162 -22.85 0.69 26.12
C ARG A 162 -22.23 0.41 27.48
N ARG A 163 -20.97 -0.01 27.53
CA ARG A 163 -20.25 -0.24 28.79
C ARG A 163 -20.17 1.04 29.62
N SER A 164 -19.79 2.15 29.00
CA SER A 164 -19.72 3.45 29.68
C SER A 164 -21.09 3.88 30.21
N ALA A 165 -22.15 3.76 29.39
CA ALA A 165 -23.51 4.09 29.80
C ALA A 165 -24.01 3.22 30.97
N LEU A 166 -23.72 1.91 30.95
CA LEU A 166 -24.06 1.00 32.05
C LEU A 166 -23.33 1.35 33.35
N ILE A 167 -22.04 1.68 33.27
CA ILE A 167 -21.27 2.17 34.43
C ILE A 167 -21.88 3.46 34.97
N THR A 168 -22.17 4.43 34.09
CA THR A 168 -22.80 5.69 34.49
C THR A 168 -24.16 5.47 35.13
N ALA A 169 -25.00 4.59 34.57
CA ALA A 169 -26.31 4.28 35.11
C ALA A 169 -26.22 3.57 36.47
N ALA A 170 -25.25 2.68 36.67
CA ALA A 170 -25.00 2.05 37.96
C ALA A 170 -24.50 3.04 39.03
N VAL A 171 -23.57 3.94 38.67
CA VAL A 171 -22.99 4.93 39.60
C VAL A 171 -23.99 6.04 39.94
N THR A 172 -24.86 6.42 39.00
CA THR A 172 -25.94 7.40 39.25
C THR A 172 -27.18 6.78 39.91
N GLY A 173 -27.15 5.48 40.24
CA GLY A 173 -28.24 4.79 40.92
C GLY A 173 -29.47 4.53 40.05
N GLN A 174 -29.35 4.70 38.72
CA GLN A 174 -30.39 4.33 37.76
C GLN A 174 -30.49 2.81 37.56
N ILE A 175 -29.44 2.06 37.93
CA ILE A 175 -29.42 0.60 37.97
C ILE A 175 -29.04 0.16 39.39
N ASP A 176 -29.89 -0.66 40.03
CA ASP A 176 -29.59 -1.22 41.35
C ASP A 176 -28.63 -2.40 41.23
N VAL A 177 -27.39 -2.18 41.65
CA VAL A 177 -26.30 -3.16 41.64
C VAL A 177 -26.24 -4.03 42.90
N ARG A 178 -27.12 -3.80 43.89
CA ARG A 178 -27.10 -4.54 45.17
C ARG A 178 -27.83 -5.88 45.14
N SER A 179 -28.65 -6.12 44.11
CA SER A 179 -29.45 -7.34 43.93
C SER A 179 -28.79 -8.39 43.01
N ALA A 180 -27.58 -8.11 42.51
CA ALA A 180 -26.86 -8.95 41.54
C ALA A 180 -25.81 -9.89 42.16
N SER A 181 -25.78 -10.04 43.48
CA SER A 181 -24.88 -10.94 44.22
C SER A 181 -25.47 -12.33 44.46
#